data_AF-A0A818HMK7-F1
#
_entry.id   AF-A0A818HMK7-F1
#
_cell.length_a   1.000
_cell.length_b   1.000
_cell.length_c   1.000
_cell.angle_alpha   90.00
_cell.angle_beta   90.00
_cell.angle_gamma   90.00
#
_symmetry.space_group_name_H-M   'P 1'
#
loop_
_entity.id
_entity.type
_entity.pdbx_description
1 polymer ?
#
loop_
_entity_poly.entity_id
_entity_poly.type
_entity_poly.pdbx_seq_one_letter_code
_entity_poly.pdbx_strand_id
1 'polypeptide(L)'
;MADAIGIALETRRIDIFEKVIKEANHSTEMLTYAFKITMQLLQNRKFRTVVLRTLVRLYLNLQVPDFISVCQCLIFLDDPDQVAEILQTLVRGTTDQMLMAYQIGFDLYESATQQFLNKIQDALRVQAPIPILFDKPQATIKEEQQGSNGSESMETNQDEASRQSVEESTAAKDKQSLQQEHKDKVNNLSQEEKQLQERIEKLLSILSGEITIGVHMQFLIKNNHADLLILKQIK
;
A
#
# COMPACT_ATOMS: atom_id res chain seq x y z
N MET A 1 -24.64 26.22 2.63
CA MET A 1 -24.18 25.05 3.41
C MET A 1 -22.65 24.92 3.39
N ALA A 2 -21.98 25.15 2.25
CA ALA A 2 -20.52 25.21 2.18
C ALA A 2 -19.89 26.16 3.24
N ASP A 3 -20.37 27.40 3.35
CA ASP A 3 -19.88 28.36 4.35
C ASP A 3 -20.13 27.89 5.79
N ALA A 4 -21.23 27.19 6.03
CA ALA A 4 -21.56 26.66 7.37
C ALA A 4 -20.58 25.56 7.79
N ILE A 5 -20.08 24.75 6.86
CA ILE A 5 -19.02 23.76 7.11
C ILE A 5 -17.71 24.48 7.48
N GLY A 6 -17.34 25.52 6.71
CA GLY A 6 -16.16 26.33 7.01
C GLY A 6 -16.21 26.94 8.41
N ILE A 7 -17.32 27.60 8.74
CA ILE A 7 -17.55 28.22 10.06
C ILE A 7 -17.55 27.16 11.17
N ALA A 8 -18.16 26.00 10.96
CA ALA A 8 -18.17 24.92 11.95
C ALA A 8 -16.75 24.38 12.24
N LEU A 9 -15.91 24.27 11.20
CA LEU A 9 -14.51 23.85 11.33
C LEU A 9 -13.64 24.92 12.01
N GLU A 10 -13.82 26.20 11.67
CA GLU A 10 -13.11 27.33 12.30
C GLU A 10 -13.46 27.47 13.79
N THR A 11 -14.75 27.34 14.12
CA THR A 11 -15.25 27.38 15.51
C THR A 11 -15.02 26.08 16.28
N ARG A 12 -14.40 25.08 15.65
CA ARG A 12 -14.08 23.76 16.22
C ARG A 12 -15.28 23.00 16.80
N ARG A 13 -16.48 23.19 16.23
CA ARG A 13 -17.71 22.51 16.68
C ARG A 13 -18.08 21.34 15.77
N ILE A 14 -17.65 20.14 16.17
CA ILE A 14 -17.92 18.89 15.44
C ILE A 14 -19.42 18.55 15.39
N ASP A 15 -20.17 18.85 16.46
CA ASP A 15 -21.61 18.55 16.50
C ASP A 15 -22.40 19.28 15.41
N ILE A 16 -21.98 20.51 15.09
CA ILE A 16 -22.62 21.32 14.03
C ILE A 16 -22.16 20.83 12.67
N PHE A 17 -20.87 20.52 12.53
CA PHE A 17 -20.33 19.93 11.31
C PHE A 17 -21.10 18.67 10.89
N GLU A 18 -21.35 17.74 11.81
CA GLU A 18 -22.12 16.53 11.52
C GLU A 18 -23.58 16.81 11.16
N LYS A 19 -24.23 17.73 11.87
CA LYS A 19 -25.63 18.11 11.58
C LYS A 19 -25.76 18.68 10.18
N VAL A 20 -24.87 19.61 9.81
CA VAL A 20 -24.88 20.24 8.48
C VAL A 20 -24.71 19.20 7.37
N ILE A 21 -23.87 18.17 7.57
CA ILE A 21 -23.69 17.10 6.58
C ILE A 21 -24.91 16.18 6.49
N LYS A 22 -25.53 15.86 7.63
CA LYS A 22 -26.73 14.98 7.66
C LYS A 22 -27.98 15.66 7.10
N GLU A 23 -28.10 16.96 7.27
CA GLU A 23 -29.21 17.76 6.72
C GLU A 23 -29.00 18.14 5.25
N ALA A 24 -27.82 17.89 4.69
CA ALA A 24 -27.52 18.23 3.32
C ALA A 24 -28.19 17.28 2.31
N ASN A 25 -28.86 17.86 1.31
CA ASN A 25 -29.48 17.11 0.20
C ASN A 25 -28.46 16.30 -0.64
N HIS A 26 -27.20 16.75 -0.70
CA HIS A 26 -26.12 16.13 -1.46
C HIS A 26 -24.95 15.74 -0.54
N SER A 27 -25.14 14.70 0.28
CA SER A 27 -24.17 14.32 1.32
C SER A 27 -22.77 13.99 0.77
N THR A 28 -22.66 13.34 -0.39
CA THR A 28 -21.38 12.95 -1.00
C THR A 28 -20.54 14.16 -1.41
N GLU A 29 -21.13 15.13 -2.13
CA GLU A 29 -20.41 16.34 -2.57
C GLU A 29 -19.98 17.20 -1.37
N MET A 30 -20.84 17.29 -0.35
CA MET A 30 -20.53 18.03 0.87
C MET A 30 -19.41 17.37 1.67
N LEU A 31 -19.34 16.03 1.68
CA LEU A 31 -18.24 15.30 2.31
C LEU A 31 -16.91 15.53 1.57
N THR A 32 -16.89 15.47 0.24
CA THR A 32 -15.68 15.75 -0.56
C THR A 32 -15.20 17.19 -0.34
N TYR A 33 -16.12 18.15 -0.31
CA TYR A 33 -15.80 19.54 0.01
C TYR A 33 -15.26 19.70 1.43
N ALA A 34 -15.90 19.05 2.41
CA ALA A 34 -15.46 19.05 3.80
C ALA A 34 -14.05 18.45 3.96
N PHE A 35 -13.75 17.36 3.26
CA PHE A 35 -12.41 16.77 3.24
C PHE A 35 -11.36 17.74 2.69
N LYS A 36 -11.64 18.38 1.54
CA LYS A 36 -10.75 19.38 0.94
C LYS A 36 -10.46 20.54 1.90
N ILE A 37 -11.49 21.10 2.52
CA ILE A 37 -11.32 22.16 3.51
C ILE A 37 -10.54 21.68 4.74
N THR A 38 -10.83 20.47 5.21
CA THR A 38 -10.12 19.86 6.34
C THR A 38 -8.62 19.77 6.06
N MET A 39 -8.23 19.46 4.82
CA MET A 39 -6.82 19.40 4.42
C MET A 39 -6.19 20.79 4.25
N GLN A 40 -6.95 21.81 3.83
CA GLN A 40 -6.43 23.15 3.55
C GLN A 40 -6.40 24.07 4.79
N LEU A 41 -7.44 24.07 5.63
CA LEU A 41 -7.62 25.05 6.70
C LEU A 41 -7.16 24.55 8.08
N LEU A 42 -7.14 23.23 8.33
CA LEU A 42 -6.85 22.71 9.67
C LEU A 42 -5.35 22.52 9.92
N GLN A 43 -4.75 23.54 10.53
CA GLN A 43 -3.34 23.52 10.96
C GLN A 43 -3.11 22.65 12.20
N ASN A 44 -4.09 22.55 13.11
CA ASN A 44 -3.95 21.76 14.33
C ASN A 44 -4.13 20.26 14.05
N ARG A 45 -3.04 19.49 14.16
CA ARG A 45 -3.02 18.04 13.93
C ARG A 45 -4.06 17.29 14.78
N LYS A 46 -4.18 17.60 16.08
CA LYS A 46 -5.11 16.88 16.98
C LYS A 46 -6.55 17.05 16.52
N PHE A 47 -6.94 18.28 16.20
CA PHE A 47 -8.29 18.58 15.74
C PHE A 47 -8.55 18.01 14.34
N ARG A 48 -7.57 18.10 13.43
CA ARG A 48 -7.65 17.47 12.11
C ARG A 48 -7.89 15.96 12.19
N THR A 49 -7.21 15.26 13.10
CA THR A 49 -7.44 13.83 13.36
C THR A 49 -8.89 13.56 13.80
N VAL A 50 -9.46 14.38 14.68
CA VAL A 50 -10.85 14.23 15.13
C VAL A 50 -11.83 14.44 13.97
N VAL A 51 -11.61 15.47 13.15
CA VAL A 51 -12.45 15.75 11.97
C VAL A 51 -12.35 14.61 10.95
N LEU A 52 -11.14 14.14 10.63
CA LEU A 52 -10.92 13.02 9.71
C LEU A 52 -11.59 11.72 10.20
N ARG A 53 -11.48 11.39 11.49
CA ARG A 53 -12.20 10.23 12.07
C ARG A 53 -13.70 10.38 11.97
N THR A 54 -14.22 11.61 12.12
CA THR A 54 -15.63 11.91 11.94
C THR A 54 -16.05 11.74 10.48
N LEU A 55 -15.24 12.22 9.53
CA LEU A 55 -15.46 12.03 8.09
C LEU A 55 -15.50 10.55 7.71
N VAL A 56 -14.54 9.74 8.17
CA VAL A 56 -14.53 8.28 7.95
C VAL A 56 -15.85 7.65 8.39
N ARG A 57 -16.32 7.99 9.60
CA ARG A 57 -17.60 7.51 10.10
C ARG A 57 -18.78 7.96 9.22
N LEU A 58 -18.76 9.19 8.73
CA LEU A 58 -19.83 9.69 7.86
C LEU A 58 -19.83 9.00 6.49
N TYR A 59 -18.66 8.78 5.88
CA TYR A 59 -18.53 8.06 4.61
C TYR A 59 -19.02 6.61 4.71
N LEU A 60 -18.73 5.91 5.81
CA LEU A 60 -19.20 4.53 6.03
C LEU A 60 -20.72 4.42 6.28
N ASN A 61 -21.36 5.50 6.74
CA ASN A 61 -22.80 5.54 7.00
C ASN A 61 -23.63 5.97 5.77
N LEU A 62 -23.00 6.21 4.63
CA LEU A 62 -23.72 6.47 3.38
C LEU A 62 -24.44 5.21 2.90
N GLN A 63 -25.50 5.37 2.11
CA GLN A 63 -26.24 4.25 1.51
C GLN A 63 -25.34 3.37 0.64
N VAL A 64 -24.37 4.00 -0.03
CA VAL A 64 -23.26 3.34 -0.70
C VAL A 64 -21.98 3.90 -0.08
N PRO A 65 -21.23 3.11 0.70
CA PRO A 65 -19.99 3.57 1.31
C PRO A 65 -18.96 3.95 0.26
N ASP A 66 -18.35 5.13 0.42
CA ASP A 66 -17.23 5.58 -0.41
C ASP A 66 -15.90 5.13 0.22
N PHE A 67 -15.46 3.93 -0.15
CA PHE A 67 -14.24 3.35 0.40
C PHE A 67 -12.95 4.05 -0.06
N ILE A 68 -12.96 4.74 -1.22
CA ILE A 68 -11.80 5.48 -1.71
C ILE A 68 -11.55 6.68 -0.81
N SER A 69 -12.58 7.50 -0.57
CA SER A 69 -12.48 8.65 0.32
C SER A 69 -12.16 8.24 1.77
N VAL A 70 -12.66 7.09 2.23
CA VAL A 70 -12.30 6.52 3.53
C VAL A 70 -10.81 6.18 3.58
N CYS A 71 -10.29 5.45 2.60
CA CYS A 71 -8.88 5.07 2.56
C CYS A 71 -7.96 6.30 2.49
N GLN A 72 -8.32 7.33 1.72
CA GLN A 72 -7.60 8.61 1.70
C GLN A 72 -7.55 9.25 3.09
N CYS A 73 -8.69 9.30 3.80
CA CYS A 73 -8.72 9.79 5.18
C CYS A 73 -7.80 8.96 6.10
N LEU A 74 -7.78 7.64 5.93
CA LEU A 74 -6.97 6.73 6.74
C LEU A 74 -5.48 6.85 6.49
N ILE A 75 -5.05 7.12 5.26
CA ILE A 75 -3.67 7.47 4.94
C ILE A 75 -3.24 8.71 5.74
N PHE A 76 -4.06 9.76 5.79
CA PHE A 76 -3.76 10.96 6.57
C PHE A 76 -3.83 10.75 8.09
N LEU A 77 -4.59 9.75 8.54
CA LEU A 77 -4.66 9.33 9.95
C LEU A 77 -3.51 8.41 10.36
N ASP A 78 -2.75 7.86 9.39
CA ASP A 78 -1.74 6.82 9.58
C ASP A 78 -2.30 5.59 10.34
N ASP A 79 -3.49 5.13 9.92
CA ASP A 79 -4.22 4.02 10.53
C ASP A 79 -4.29 2.81 9.56
N PRO A 80 -3.22 2.01 9.44
CA PRO A 80 -3.13 0.90 8.48
C PRO A 80 -4.02 -0.29 8.87
N ASP A 81 -4.29 -0.47 10.16
CA ASP A 81 -5.07 -1.59 10.68
C ASP A 81 -6.53 -1.50 10.22
N GLN A 82 -7.12 -0.30 10.28
CA GLN A 82 -8.48 -0.07 9.79
C GLN A 82 -8.60 -0.24 8.27
N VAL A 83 -7.58 0.12 7.50
CA VAL A 83 -7.56 -0.13 6.04
C VAL A 83 -7.53 -1.63 5.75
N ALA A 84 -6.70 -2.39 6.49
CA ALA A 84 -6.62 -3.84 6.35
C ALA A 84 -7.97 -4.52 6.66
N GLU A 85 -8.66 -4.07 7.71
CA GLU A 85 -10.00 -4.58 8.08
C GLU A 85 -11.05 -4.32 6.98
N ILE A 86 -11.05 -3.11 6.39
CA ILE A 86 -11.93 -2.76 5.27
C ILE A 86 -11.63 -3.64 4.05
N LEU A 87 -10.37 -3.76 3.66
CA LEU A 87 -9.95 -4.59 2.53
C LEU A 87 -10.33 -6.05 2.75
N GLN A 88 -10.14 -6.58 3.96
CA GLN A 88 -10.55 -7.94 4.29
C GLN A 88 -12.06 -8.13 4.17
N THR A 89 -12.83 -7.19 4.70
CA THR A 89 -14.31 -7.21 4.62
C THR A 89 -14.77 -7.22 3.17
N LEU A 90 -14.14 -6.42 2.31
CA LEU A 90 -14.46 -6.35 0.89
C LEU A 90 -14.07 -7.63 0.12
N VAL A 91 -12.93 -8.24 0.43
CA VAL A 91 -12.44 -9.46 -0.24
C VAL A 91 -13.29 -10.70 0.09
N ARG A 92 -13.83 -10.77 1.32
CA ARG A 92 -14.76 -11.83 1.77
C ARG A 92 -16.17 -11.66 1.21
N GLY A 93 -16.47 -10.50 0.65
CA GLY A 93 -17.76 -10.14 0.13
C GLY A 93 -18.11 -10.73 -1.24
N THR A 94 -19.03 -10.05 -1.93
CA THR A 94 -19.43 -10.38 -3.29
C THR A 94 -18.30 -10.11 -4.31
N THR A 95 -18.47 -10.60 -5.55
CA THR A 95 -17.52 -10.34 -6.65
C THR A 95 -17.30 -8.85 -6.88
N ASP A 96 -18.35 -8.02 -6.76
CA ASP A 96 -18.25 -6.57 -6.94
C ASP A 96 -17.45 -5.92 -5.81
N GLN A 97 -17.64 -6.37 -4.56
CA GLN A 97 -16.87 -5.91 -3.40
C GLN A 97 -15.39 -6.31 -3.49
N MET A 98 -15.12 -7.51 -3.98
CA MET A 98 -13.77 -7.97 -4.29
C MET A 98 -13.11 -7.08 -5.37
N LEU A 99 -13.85 -6.71 -6.43
CA LEU A 99 -13.31 -5.84 -7.47
C LEU A 99 -13.03 -4.42 -6.92
N MET A 100 -13.90 -3.92 -6.04
CA MET A 100 -13.66 -2.67 -5.32
C MET A 100 -12.39 -2.76 -4.45
N ALA A 101 -12.15 -3.88 -3.76
CA ALA A 101 -10.92 -4.08 -2.99
C ALA A 101 -9.66 -3.96 -3.85
N TYR A 102 -9.68 -4.52 -5.08
CA TYR A 102 -8.55 -4.39 -6.00
C TYR A 102 -8.37 -2.97 -6.51
N GLN A 103 -9.46 -2.26 -6.81
CA GLN A 103 -9.38 -0.84 -7.21
C GLN A 103 -8.78 0.01 -6.09
N ILE A 104 -9.22 -0.20 -4.85
CA ILE A 104 -8.64 0.46 -3.67
C ILE A 104 -7.17 0.06 -3.52
N GLY A 105 -6.81 -1.21 -3.77
CA GLY A 105 -5.42 -1.66 -3.73
C GLY A 105 -4.51 -0.89 -4.69
N PHE A 106 -4.97 -0.63 -5.92
CA PHE A 106 -4.23 0.19 -6.88
C PHE A 106 -4.15 1.67 -6.43
N ASP A 107 -5.25 2.26 -5.99
CA ASP A 107 -5.28 3.64 -5.49
C ASP A 107 -4.37 3.83 -4.26
N LEU A 108 -4.36 2.86 -3.33
CA LEU A 108 -3.47 2.84 -2.17
C LEU A 108 -2.00 2.76 -2.59
N TYR A 109 -1.66 1.95 -3.59
CA TYR A 109 -0.29 1.86 -4.08
C TYR A 109 0.22 3.19 -4.67
N GLU A 110 -0.65 3.94 -5.35
CA GLU A 110 -0.29 5.25 -5.91
C GLU A 110 -0.29 6.39 -4.88
N SER A 111 -1.16 6.33 -3.87
CA SER A 111 -1.40 7.43 -2.95
C SER A 111 -0.70 7.31 -1.58
N ALA A 112 -0.38 6.10 -1.13
CA ALA A 112 0.18 5.86 0.20
C ALA A 112 1.72 5.70 0.19
N THR A 113 2.31 5.78 1.39
CA THR A 113 3.76 5.54 1.53
C THR A 113 4.09 4.05 1.59
N GLN A 114 5.29 3.66 1.13
CA GLN A 114 5.74 2.26 1.19
C GLN A 114 5.71 1.66 2.60
N GLN A 115 6.01 2.46 3.64
CA GLN A 115 5.93 1.99 5.02
C GLN A 115 4.50 1.66 5.44
N PHE A 116 3.53 2.48 5.03
CA PHE A 116 2.11 2.26 5.30
C PHE A 116 1.61 1.00 4.57
N LEU A 117 1.97 0.84 3.30
CA LEU A 117 1.62 -0.35 2.51
C LEU A 117 2.21 -1.63 3.11
N ASN A 118 3.47 -1.61 3.56
CA ASN A 118 4.09 -2.76 4.22
C ASN A 118 3.35 -3.17 5.49
N LYS A 119 2.90 -2.19 6.31
CA LYS A 119 2.09 -2.47 7.50
C LYS A 119 0.74 -3.10 7.13
N ILE A 120 0.07 -2.59 6.09
CA ILE A 120 -1.20 -3.17 5.59
C ILE A 120 -0.97 -4.60 5.11
N GLN A 121 0.08 -4.85 4.33
CA GLN A 121 0.39 -6.19 3.86
C GLN A 121 0.68 -7.14 5.05
N ASP A 122 1.45 -6.69 6.04
CA ASP A 122 1.74 -7.50 7.24
C ASP A 122 0.45 -7.78 8.04
N ALA A 123 -0.47 -6.81 8.17
CA ALA A 123 -1.78 -7.01 8.80
C ALA A 123 -2.67 -7.99 8.02
N LEU A 124 -2.72 -7.87 6.68
CA LEU A 124 -3.46 -8.78 5.81
C LEU A 124 -2.90 -10.21 5.86
N ARG A 125 -1.58 -10.38 5.99
CA ARG A 125 -0.92 -11.69 6.14
C ARG A 125 -1.27 -12.38 7.46
N VAL A 126 -1.33 -11.64 8.56
CA VAL A 126 -1.71 -12.17 9.88
C VAL A 126 -3.17 -12.64 9.88
N GLN A 127 -4.02 -11.96 9.13
CA GLN A 127 -5.45 -12.26 9.06
C GLN A 127 -5.82 -13.26 7.95
N ALA A 128 -4.84 -13.74 7.16
CA ALA A 128 -5.04 -14.80 6.18
C ALA A 128 -5.10 -16.18 6.88
N PRO A 129 -5.97 -17.11 6.43
CA PRO A 129 -6.07 -18.46 6.99
C PRO A 129 -4.75 -19.25 6.99
N ILE A 130 -3.83 -18.92 6.08
CA ILE A 130 -2.45 -19.42 6.07
C ILE A 130 -1.52 -18.20 5.92
N PRO A 131 -0.51 -18.05 6.79
CA PRO A 131 0.51 -17.01 6.63
C PRO A 131 1.27 -17.24 5.31
N ILE A 132 1.01 -16.40 4.31
CA ILE A 132 1.78 -16.40 3.06
C ILE A 132 3.08 -15.63 3.30
N LEU A 133 4.16 -16.37 3.52
CA LEU A 133 5.51 -15.82 3.56
C LEU A 133 6.01 -15.68 2.12
N PHE A 134 5.86 -14.48 1.54
CA PHE A 134 6.73 -14.07 0.45
C PHE A 134 7.91 -13.30 1.05
N ASP A 135 9.13 -13.76 0.73
CA ASP A 135 10.39 -13.18 1.19
C ASP A 135 10.40 -11.67 0.95
N LYS A 136 10.60 -10.89 2.01
CA LYS A 136 10.96 -9.47 1.87
C LYS A 136 12.29 -9.42 1.11
N PRO A 137 12.40 -8.72 -0.04
CA PRO A 137 13.71 -8.33 -0.54
C PRO A 137 14.26 -7.28 0.43
N GLN A 138 15.08 -7.71 1.38
CA GLN A 138 15.86 -6.79 2.21
C GLN A 138 16.92 -6.10 1.36
N ALA A 139 16.54 -4.99 0.72
CA ALA A 139 17.50 -3.97 0.34
C ALA A 139 18.03 -3.33 1.64
N THR A 140 19.10 -3.93 2.17
CA THR A 140 19.82 -3.44 3.33
C THR A 140 20.61 -2.21 2.90
N ILE A 141 20.05 -1.01 3.07
CA ILE A 141 20.87 0.21 3.09
C ILE A 141 21.42 0.29 4.51
N LYS A 142 22.68 -0.13 4.67
CA LYS A 142 23.45 0.10 5.88
C LYS A 142 23.72 1.61 5.97
N GLU A 143 23.17 2.26 6.98
CA GLU A 143 23.67 3.54 7.46
C GLU A 143 25.02 3.29 8.14
N GLU A 144 26.11 3.61 7.44
CA GLU A 144 27.44 3.71 8.05
C GLU A 144 27.61 5.11 8.64
N GLN A 145 27.60 5.15 9.97
CA GLN A 145 28.05 6.29 10.75
C GLN A 145 29.55 6.50 10.52
N GLN A 146 29.91 7.72 10.15
CA GLN A 146 31.27 8.22 10.03
C GLN A 146 32.04 8.07 11.34
N GLY A 147 33.15 7.32 11.28
CA GLY A 147 34.25 7.39 12.22
C GLY A 147 35.54 7.74 11.46
N SER A 148 36.13 8.89 11.83
CA SER A 148 37.57 9.09 12.05
C SER A 148 38.58 8.66 10.96
N ASN A 149 39.15 9.70 10.32
CA ASN A 149 40.59 9.91 10.01
C ASN A 149 41.48 8.75 9.55
N GLY A 150 42.00 8.91 8.32
CA GLY A 150 43.45 9.10 8.13
C GLY A 150 44.22 8.02 7.34
N SER A 151 44.83 8.47 6.24
CA SER A 151 46.05 7.94 5.58
C SER A 151 45.89 7.01 4.37
N GLU A 152 45.92 7.65 3.20
CA GLU A 152 46.74 7.37 2.00
C GLU A 152 47.45 5.99 1.86
N SER A 153 47.17 5.28 0.76
CA SER A 153 48.18 4.85 -0.23
C SER A 153 47.56 4.16 -1.46
N MET A 154 48.30 4.22 -2.56
CA MET A 154 47.96 4.17 -3.98
C MET A 154 48.31 2.81 -4.64
N GLU A 155 47.62 2.48 -5.75
CA GLU A 155 48.01 1.54 -6.86
C GLU A 155 48.14 0.03 -6.55
N THR A 156 47.90 -0.98 -7.43
CA THR A 156 47.77 -1.15 -8.90
C THR A 156 47.14 -2.55 -9.23
N ASN A 157 46.74 -2.72 -10.50
CA ASN A 157 46.17 -3.90 -11.19
C ASN A 157 46.91 -5.26 -11.03
N GLN A 158 46.19 -6.40 -11.13
CA GLN A 158 46.35 -7.44 -12.20
C GLN A 158 45.55 -8.73 -11.94
N ASP A 159 44.72 -9.07 -12.93
CA ASP A 159 44.57 -10.35 -13.68
C ASP A 159 44.72 -11.76 -13.05
N GLU A 160 43.89 -12.64 -13.66
CA GLU A 160 44.07 -14.09 -13.91
C GLU A 160 43.66 -15.11 -12.82
N ALA A 161 42.46 -15.66 -13.06
CA ALA A 161 42.21 -17.06 -13.37
C ALA A 161 42.47 -18.18 -12.33
N SER A 162 41.41 -18.99 -12.18
CA SER A 162 41.41 -20.44 -11.90
C SER A 162 41.49 -20.89 -10.44
N ARG A 163 40.35 -21.32 -9.89
CA ARG A 163 40.21 -22.58 -9.13
C ARG A 163 38.74 -22.97 -8.96
N GLN A 164 38.36 -23.92 -9.80
CA GLN A 164 37.07 -24.62 -9.82
C GLN A 164 37.10 -25.77 -8.80
N SER A 165 35.93 -26.10 -8.24
CA SER A 165 35.62 -27.20 -7.29
C SER A 165 36.23 -26.99 -5.90
N VAL A 166 35.48 -26.96 -4.80
CA VAL A 166 34.53 -27.95 -4.28
C VAL A 166 33.67 -27.22 -3.25
N GLU A 167 32.33 -27.27 -3.35
CA GLU A 167 31.34 -27.20 -2.23
C GLU A 167 29.89 -27.07 -2.75
N GLU A 168 29.55 -27.75 -3.84
CA GLU A 168 28.17 -28.19 -4.09
C GLU A 168 27.95 -29.49 -3.32
N SER A 169 27.44 -29.45 -2.08
CA SER A 169 26.78 -30.65 -1.50
C SER A 169 26.01 -30.48 -0.18
N THR A 170 25.92 -29.31 0.46
CA THR A 170 25.24 -29.22 1.77
C THR A 170 24.04 -28.27 1.86
N ALA A 171 23.73 -27.49 0.81
CA ALA A 171 22.56 -26.57 0.81
C ALA A 171 21.29 -27.12 0.12
N ALA A 172 21.34 -28.35 -0.42
CA ALA A 172 20.27 -28.92 -1.22
C ALA A 172 19.27 -29.80 -0.42
N LYS A 173 19.58 -30.15 0.84
CA LYS A 173 18.72 -31.07 1.63
C LYS A 173 17.69 -30.40 2.53
N ASP A 174 17.84 -29.11 2.86
CA ASP A 174 16.82 -28.35 3.62
C ASP A 174 15.80 -27.62 2.72
N LYS A 175 15.99 -27.63 1.39
CA LYS A 175 15.07 -26.98 0.45
C LYS A 175 13.88 -27.85 0.02
N GLN A 176 13.96 -29.17 0.20
CA GLN A 176 12.88 -30.08 -0.21
C GLN A 176 11.89 -30.38 0.93
N SER A 177 12.31 -30.35 2.19
CA SER A 177 11.48 -30.69 3.35
C SER A 177 10.40 -29.66 3.67
N LEU A 178 10.61 -28.37 3.37
CA LEU A 178 9.64 -27.29 3.68
C LEU A 178 8.65 -27.00 2.55
N GLN A 179 8.98 -27.36 1.30
CA GLN A 179 8.05 -27.21 0.16
C GLN A 179 6.94 -28.27 0.17
N GLN A 180 7.17 -29.41 0.84
CA GLN A 180 6.23 -30.51 0.91
C GLN A 180 5.09 -30.25 1.91
N GLU A 181 5.37 -29.65 3.07
CA GLU A 181 4.32 -29.33 4.05
C GLU A 181 3.32 -28.27 3.56
N HIS A 182 3.74 -27.37 2.66
CA HIS A 182 2.90 -26.28 2.13
C HIS A 182 1.88 -26.76 1.10
N LYS A 183 2.21 -27.79 0.31
CA LYS A 183 1.27 -28.41 -0.65
C LYS A 183 0.22 -29.30 0.03
N ASP A 184 0.57 -29.92 1.15
CA ASP A 184 -0.31 -30.89 1.83
C ASP A 184 -1.37 -30.24 2.74
N LYS A 185 -1.14 -29.02 3.25
CA LYS A 185 -2.17 -28.24 3.98
C LYS A 185 -3.11 -27.46 3.06
N VAL A 186 -2.62 -26.96 1.92
CA VAL A 186 -3.45 -26.30 0.90
C VAL A 186 -4.51 -27.27 0.34
N ASN A 187 -4.23 -28.57 0.28
CA ASN A 187 -5.19 -29.54 -0.25
C ASN A 187 -6.39 -29.83 0.67
N ASN A 188 -6.31 -29.56 1.98
CA ASN A 188 -7.35 -29.89 2.97
C ASN A 188 -8.33 -28.74 3.29
N LEU A 189 -8.19 -27.56 2.70
CA LEU A 189 -9.09 -26.43 2.92
C LEU A 189 -10.27 -26.43 1.94
N SER A 190 -11.42 -25.95 2.44
CA SER A 190 -12.68 -25.85 1.68
C SER A 190 -12.47 -25.04 0.40
N GLN A 191 -13.23 -25.35 -0.65
CA GLN A 191 -13.14 -24.63 -1.94
C GLN A 191 -13.26 -23.11 -1.78
N GLU A 192 -14.03 -22.65 -0.79
CA GLU A 192 -14.23 -21.24 -0.47
C GLU A 192 -12.99 -20.60 0.19
N GLU A 193 -12.27 -21.35 1.03
CA GLU A 193 -11.06 -20.87 1.70
C GLU A 193 -9.89 -20.77 0.71
N LYS A 194 -9.83 -21.69 -0.27
CA LYS A 194 -8.87 -21.61 -1.38
C LYS A 194 -9.11 -20.37 -2.24
N GLN A 195 -10.37 -20.07 -2.55
CA GLN A 195 -10.72 -18.86 -3.30
C GLN A 195 -10.39 -17.60 -2.51
N LEU A 196 -10.69 -17.58 -1.20
CA LEU A 196 -10.34 -16.44 -0.35
C LEU A 196 -8.82 -16.23 -0.31
N GLN A 197 -8.05 -17.30 -0.20
CA GLN A 197 -6.59 -17.24 -0.23
C GLN A 197 -6.07 -16.68 -1.55
N GLU A 198 -6.59 -17.14 -2.69
CA GLU A 198 -6.21 -16.63 -4.01
C GLU A 198 -6.55 -15.13 -4.16
N ARG A 199 -7.69 -14.69 -3.63
CA ARG A 199 -8.09 -13.28 -3.64
C ARG A 199 -7.14 -12.42 -2.80
N ILE A 200 -6.77 -12.89 -1.62
CA ILE A 200 -5.82 -12.19 -0.74
C ILE A 200 -4.43 -12.15 -1.39
N GLU A 201 -3.98 -13.25 -1.99
CA GLU A 201 -2.69 -13.29 -2.70
C GLU A 201 -2.66 -12.29 -3.87
N LYS A 202 -3.74 -12.22 -4.67
CA LYS A 202 -3.88 -11.20 -5.72
C LYS A 202 -3.85 -9.79 -5.15
N LEU A 203 -4.54 -9.53 -4.03
CA LEU A 203 -4.51 -8.23 -3.38
C LEU A 203 -3.09 -7.88 -2.89
N LEU A 204 -2.36 -8.83 -2.31
CA LEU A 204 -0.98 -8.65 -1.87
C LEU A 204 -0.04 -8.36 -3.06
N SER A 205 -0.26 -9.01 -4.21
CA SER A 205 0.49 -8.75 -5.44
C SER A 205 0.19 -7.36 -6.04
N ILE A 206 -1.03 -6.84 -5.87
CA ILE A 206 -1.36 -5.46 -6.25
C ILE A 206 -0.65 -4.48 -5.31
N LEU A 207 -0.71 -4.73 -4.00
CA LEU A 207 -0.09 -3.87 -2.98
C LEU A 207 1.44 -3.91 -3.01
N SER A 208 2.07 -4.96 -3.56
CA SER A 208 3.52 -5.02 -3.76
C SER A 208 4.00 -4.13 -4.90
N GLY A 209 3.11 -3.79 -5.84
CA GLY A 209 3.41 -2.92 -6.97
C GLY A 209 4.07 -3.62 -8.15
N GLU A 210 4.39 -4.91 -8.06
CA GLU A 210 5.06 -5.64 -9.13
C GLU A 210 4.26 -5.60 -10.44
N ILE A 211 2.93 -5.76 -10.33
CA ILE A 211 2.02 -5.69 -11.47
C ILE A 211 2.03 -4.27 -12.06
N THR A 212 1.90 -3.24 -11.22
CA THR A 212 1.86 -1.83 -11.65
C THR A 212 3.15 -1.44 -12.36
N ILE A 213 4.30 -1.82 -11.79
CA ILE A 213 5.62 -1.56 -12.38
C ILE A 213 5.76 -2.30 -13.72
N GLY A 214 5.35 -3.57 -13.79
CA GLY A 214 5.42 -4.37 -15.01
C GLY A 214 4.59 -3.77 -16.16
N VAL A 215 3.36 -3.36 -15.88
CA VAL A 215 2.48 -2.71 -16.86
C VAL A 215 3.06 -1.36 -17.30
N HIS A 216 3.56 -0.56 -16.36
CA HIS A 216 4.18 0.73 -16.68
C HIS A 216 5.43 0.57 -17.55
N MET A 217 6.30 -0.40 -17.23
CA MET A 217 7.49 -0.70 -18.03
C MET A 217 7.11 -1.15 -19.45
N GLN A 218 6.09 -2.01 -19.59
CA GLN A 218 5.62 -2.44 -20.90
C GLN A 218 5.07 -1.26 -21.72
N PHE A 219 4.38 -0.33 -21.09
CA PHE A 219 3.90 0.90 -21.72
C PHE A 219 5.06 1.78 -22.21
N LEU A 220 6.06 2.02 -21.35
CA LEU A 220 7.23 2.84 -21.71
C LEU A 220 8.04 2.23 -22.86
N ILE A 221 8.19 0.90 -22.89
CA ILE A 221 8.90 0.21 -23.97
C ILE A 221 8.14 0.34 -25.29
N LYS A 222 6.81 0.15 -25.27
CA LYS A 222 5.98 0.23 -26.48
C LYS A 222 5.86 1.66 -27.03
N ASN A 223 5.80 2.66 -26.16
CA ASN A 223 5.60 4.06 -26.52
C ASN A 223 6.89 4.90 -26.41
N ASN A 224 8.05 4.28 -26.64
CA ASN A 224 9.31 5.01 -26.62
C ASN A 224 9.45 5.88 -27.88
N HIS A 225 9.33 7.20 -27.71
CA HIS A 225 9.51 8.20 -28.76
C HIS A 225 10.80 9.02 -28.60
N ALA A 226 11.80 8.49 -27.90
CA ALA A 226 13.07 9.19 -27.72
C ALA A 226 13.83 9.37 -29.05
N ASP A 227 14.30 10.60 -29.31
CA ASP A 227 15.09 10.91 -30.51
C ASP A 227 16.57 10.55 -30.30
N LEU A 228 17.04 9.57 -31.05
CA LEU A 228 18.43 9.10 -31.01
C LEU A 228 19.43 10.14 -31.54
N LEU A 229 18.99 11.14 -32.31
CA LEU A 229 19.86 12.21 -32.83
C LEU A 229 20.33 13.15 -31.71
N ILE A 230 19.44 13.46 -30.77
CA ILE A 230 19.77 14.27 -29.59
C ILE A 230 20.85 13.57 -28.76
N LEU A 231 20.74 12.25 -28.58
CA LEU A 231 21.73 11.46 -27.86
C LEU A 231 23.09 11.39 -28.57
N LYS A 232 23.13 11.57 -29.89
CA LYS A 232 24.38 11.60 -30.68
C LYS A 232 25.07 12.97 -30.66
N GLN A 233 24.32 14.07 -30.52
CA GLN A 233 24.90 15.42 -30.45
C GLN A 233 25.50 15.77 -29.09
N ILE A 234 25.07 15.08 -28.03
CA ILE A 234 25.59 15.27 -26.66
C ILE A 234 26.83 14.40 -26.39
N LYS A 235 27.12 13.43 -27.27
CA LYS A 235 28.22 12.46 -27.14
C LYS A 235 29.46 12.93 -27.89
#